data_AF-A0A3R8Y167-F1
#
_entry.id   AF-A0A3R8Y167-F1
#
_cell.length_a   1.000
_cell.length_b   1.000
_cell.length_c   1.000
_cell.angle_alpha   90.00
_cell.angle_beta   90.00
_cell.angle_gamma   90.00
#
_symmetry.space_group_name_H-M   'P 1'
#
loop_
_entity.id
_entity.type
_entity.pdbx_description
1 polymer ?
#
loop_
_entity_poly.entity_id
_entity_poly.type
_entity_poly.pdbx_seq_one_letter_code
_entity_poly.pdbx_strand_id
1 'polypeptide(L)'
;VVAALTTLSSLCRDLIRRTEDGDNPGLRLIAVRHCIDVAAHPDTIAAWLADGTVPGGPELDPELRWRVLARLAVLGATDEAAIAAELALDPSATGQEGAARCRAALPTEEAKAQAWEAMFTGDALSNYLFTATAQGFWQPEQTDLVRQYVPRYYEDAVALAARRGPAIAEAAGRWAF
;
A
#
# COMPACT_ATOMS: atom_id res chain seq x y z
N VAL A 1 18.48 -9.08 0.27
CA VAL A 1 17.23 -8.39 -0.16
C VAL A 1 17.35 -7.81 -1.58
N VAL A 2 18.40 -7.04 -1.89
CA VAL A 2 18.58 -6.41 -3.22
C VAL A 2 18.52 -7.38 -4.41
N ALA A 3 19.26 -8.50 -4.38
CA ALA A 3 19.28 -9.45 -5.51
C ALA A 3 17.92 -10.12 -5.81
N ALA A 4 17.10 -10.35 -4.77
CA ALA A 4 15.77 -10.93 -4.93
C ALA A 4 14.80 -9.95 -5.59
N LEU A 5 14.78 -8.68 -5.15
CA LEU A 5 13.95 -7.63 -5.75
C LEU A 5 14.33 -7.37 -7.22
N THR A 6 15.63 -7.38 -7.54
CA THR A 6 16.09 -7.26 -8.94
C THR A 6 15.60 -8.42 -9.79
N THR A 7 15.69 -9.65 -9.27
CA THR A 7 15.21 -10.85 -9.98
C THR A 7 13.70 -10.80 -10.22
N LEU A 8 12.92 -10.46 -9.20
CA LEU A 8 11.46 -10.32 -9.32
C LEU A 8 11.08 -9.21 -10.29
N SER A 9 11.75 -8.06 -10.22
CA SER A 9 11.52 -6.93 -11.13
C SER A 9 11.79 -7.33 -12.58
N SER A 10 12.91 -8.02 -12.85
CA SER A 10 13.24 -8.49 -14.20
C SER A 10 12.20 -9.47 -14.72
N LEU A 11 11.84 -10.46 -13.90
CA LEU A 11 10.85 -11.47 -14.27
C LEU A 11 9.48 -10.85 -14.59
N CYS A 12 9.02 -9.90 -13.78
CA CYS A 12 7.74 -9.23 -14.01
C CYS A 12 7.75 -8.44 -15.33
N ARG A 13 8.82 -7.69 -15.61
CA ARG A 13 8.95 -6.97 -16.90
C ARG A 13 8.99 -7.90 -18.09
N ASP A 14 9.72 -9.02 -17.98
CA ASP A 14 9.78 -10.02 -19.04
C ASP A 14 8.40 -10.64 -19.32
N LEU A 15 7.62 -10.93 -18.27
CA LEU A 15 6.26 -11.45 -18.40
C LEU A 15 5.30 -10.43 -18.99
N ILE A 16 5.37 -9.16 -18.56
CA ILE A 16 4.58 -8.07 -19.14
C ILE A 16 4.88 -7.98 -20.65
N ARG A 17 6.15 -7.89 -21.04
CA ARG A 17 6.54 -7.78 -22.45
C ARG A 17 6.07 -8.97 -23.30
N ARG A 18 6.16 -10.19 -22.76
CA ARG A 18 5.77 -11.42 -23.47
C ARG A 18 4.25 -11.60 -23.63
N THR A 19 3.45 -10.76 -22.99
CA THR A 19 1.98 -10.84 -22.98
C THR A 19 1.35 -9.56 -23.54
N GLU A 20 2.13 -8.71 -24.23
CA GLU A 20 1.66 -7.44 -24.84
C GLU A 20 0.73 -7.65 -26.04
N ASP A 21 0.78 -8.81 -26.67
CA ASP A 21 -0.15 -9.26 -27.72
C ASP A 21 -1.52 -9.69 -27.18
N GLY A 22 -1.71 -9.64 -25.86
CA GLY A 22 -2.94 -10.04 -25.17
C GLY A 22 -2.99 -11.52 -24.80
N ASP A 23 -1.93 -12.30 -25.09
CA ASP A 23 -1.84 -13.68 -24.66
C ASP A 23 -1.74 -13.77 -23.13
N ASN A 24 -2.51 -14.68 -22.53
CA ASN A 24 -2.50 -14.95 -21.08
C ASN A 24 -2.76 -13.70 -20.20
N PRO A 25 -3.93 -13.04 -20.32
CA PRO A 25 -4.22 -11.78 -19.62
C PRO A 25 -4.15 -11.90 -18.08
N GLY A 26 -4.46 -13.07 -17.52
CA GLY A 26 -4.32 -13.33 -16.08
C GLY A 26 -2.85 -13.34 -15.62
N LEU A 27 -1.95 -13.93 -16.42
CA LEU A 27 -0.51 -13.93 -16.14
C LEU A 27 0.06 -12.52 -16.22
N ARG A 28 -0.38 -11.75 -17.22
CA ARG A 28 -0.03 -10.33 -17.36
C ARG A 28 -0.43 -9.54 -16.11
N LEU A 29 -1.67 -9.67 -15.65
CA LEU A 29 -2.17 -8.94 -14.48
C LEU A 29 -1.37 -9.27 -13.21
N ILE A 30 -1.02 -10.55 -13.01
CA ILE A 30 -0.16 -10.97 -11.90
C ILE A 30 1.22 -10.31 -12.01
N ALA A 31 1.81 -10.29 -13.21
CA ALA A 31 3.11 -9.66 -13.44
C ALA A 31 3.07 -8.14 -13.21
N VAL A 32 2.00 -7.45 -13.64
CA VAL A 32 1.80 -6.02 -13.38
C VAL A 32 1.71 -5.74 -11.88
N ARG A 33 0.83 -6.45 -11.17
CA ARG A 33 0.66 -6.31 -9.72
C ARG A 33 1.98 -6.46 -8.98
N HIS A 34 2.72 -7.52 -9.26
CA HIS A 34 4.01 -7.74 -8.62
C HIS A 34 5.08 -6.75 -9.07
N CYS A 35 5.09 -6.31 -10.34
CA CYS A 35 6.00 -5.26 -10.79
C CYS A 35 5.81 -3.97 -9.99
N ILE A 36 4.56 -3.63 -9.66
CA ILE A 36 4.24 -2.48 -8.79
C ILE A 36 4.74 -2.76 -7.38
N ASP A 37 4.34 -3.88 -6.77
CA ASP A 37 4.66 -4.20 -5.36
C ASP A 37 6.18 -4.18 -5.08
N VAL A 38 7.00 -4.62 -6.04
CA VAL A 38 8.46 -4.74 -5.88
C VAL A 38 9.25 -3.56 -6.44
N ALA A 39 8.58 -2.53 -6.97
CA ALA A 39 9.24 -1.39 -7.60
C ALA A 39 10.18 -0.70 -6.59
N ALA A 40 11.48 -0.67 -6.87
CA ALA A 40 12.47 -0.01 -6.01
C ALA A 40 12.66 1.48 -6.35
N HIS A 41 12.24 1.90 -7.55
CA HIS A 41 12.33 3.28 -8.03
C HIS A 41 10.96 3.69 -8.56
N PRO A 42 10.56 4.96 -8.38
CA PRO A 42 9.21 5.40 -8.69
C PRO A 42 8.95 5.58 -10.20
N ASP A 43 9.99 5.85 -11.00
CA ASP A 43 9.85 6.39 -12.37
C ASP A 43 8.89 5.57 -13.25
N THR A 44 9.04 4.25 -13.26
CA THR A 44 8.23 3.37 -14.11
C THR A 44 6.76 3.38 -13.71
N ILE A 45 6.46 3.22 -12.41
CA ILE A 45 5.08 3.14 -11.94
C ILE A 45 4.41 4.51 -11.88
N ALA A 46 5.19 5.58 -11.66
CA ALA A 46 4.71 6.96 -11.79
C ALA A 46 4.28 7.26 -13.23
N ALA A 47 5.08 6.83 -14.22
CA ALA A 47 4.70 6.95 -15.63
C ALA A 47 3.41 6.19 -15.94
N TRP A 48 3.25 4.95 -15.44
CA TRP A 48 2.02 4.18 -15.65
C TRP A 48 0.78 4.89 -15.07
N LEU A 49 0.90 5.49 -13.88
CA LEU A 49 -0.20 6.23 -13.27
C LEU A 49 -0.56 7.48 -14.08
N ALA A 50 0.46 8.21 -14.57
CA ALA A 50 0.30 9.42 -15.36
C ALA A 50 -0.32 9.14 -16.74
N ASP A 51 0.12 8.08 -17.41
CA ASP A 51 -0.39 7.65 -18.71
C ASP A 51 -1.74 6.92 -18.59
N GLY A 52 -2.13 6.50 -17.38
CA GLY A 52 -3.35 5.77 -17.11
C GLY A 52 -3.33 4.32 -17.61
N THR A 53 -2.17 3.79 -18.01
CA THR A 53 -2.04 2.44 -18.58
C THR A 53 -0.65 1.84 -18.31
N VAL A 54 -0.57 0.52 -18.38
CA VAL A 54 0.71 -0.20 -18.48
C VAL A 54 1.07 -0.33 -19.96
N PRO A 55 2.34 -0.17 -20.38
CA PRO A 55 2.76 -0.35 -21.77
C PRO A 55 2.23 -1.63 -22.41
N GLY A 56 1.47 -1.50 -23.50
CA GLY A 56 0.83 -2.63 -24.20
C GLY A 56 -0.29 -3.33 -23.41
N GLY A 57 -0.85 -2.69 -22.38
CA GLY A 57 -1.91 -3.21 -21.52
C GLY A 57 -3.20 -2.39 -21.57
N PRO A 58 -4.28 -2.88 -20.93
CA PRO A 58 -5.50 -2.11 -20.74
C PRO A 58 -5.26 -0.92 -19.79
N GLU A 59 -6.23 0.00 -19.76
CA GLU A 59 -6.25 1.08 -18.76
C GLU A 59 -6.11 0.54 -17.33
N LEU A 60 -5.45 1.32 -16.47
CA LEU A 60 -5.34 1.00 -15.06
C LEU A 60 -6.72 1.09 -14.40
N ASP A 61 -7.24 -0.05 -13.96
CA ASP A 61 -8.43 -0.09 -13.12
C ASP A 61 -8.16 0.57 -11.74
N PRO A 62 -9.20 0.91 -10.96
CA PRO A 62 -9.03 1.51 -9.65
C PRO A 62 -8.13 0.72 -8.69
N GLU A 63 -8.13 -0.62 -8.76
CA GLU A 63 -7.29 -1.46 -7.91
C GLU A 63 -5.81 -1.23 -8.20
N LEU A 64 -5.44 -1.20 -9.48
CA LEU A 64 -4.06 -0.94 -9.88
C LEU A 64 -3.64 0.51 -9.61
N ARG A 65 -4.53 1.49 -9.79
CA ARG A 65 -4.23 2.90 -9.48
C ARG A 65 -3.91 3.09 -8.00
N TRP A 66 -4.72 2.54 -7.09
CA TRP A 66 -4.45 2.56 -5.66
C TRP A 66 -3.20 1.78 -5.26
N ARG A 67 -2.92 0.65 -5.93
CA ARG A 67 -1.69 -0.12 -5.68
C ARG A 67 -0.44 0.67 -6.08
N VAL A 68 -0.48 1.36 -7.23
CA VAL A 68 0.61 2.24 -7.69
C VAL A 68 0.81 3.39 -6.70
N LEU A 69 -0.26 4.09 -6.32
CA LEU A 69 -0.18 5.19 -5.34
C LEU A 69 0.36 4.72 -3.99
N ALA A 70 -0.07 3.55 -3.50
CA ALA A 70 0.44 3.01 -2.26
C ALA A 70 1.95 2.77 -2.35
N ARG A 71 2.45 2.16 -3.44
CA ARG A 71 3.89 1.96 -3.62
C ARG A 71 4.65 3.29 -3.76
N LEU A 72 4.10 4.26 -4.50
CA LEU A 72 4.69 5.60 -4.61
C LEU A 72 4.75 6.28 -3.24
N ALA A 73 3.74 6.11 -2.38
CA ALA A 73 3.75 6.60 -1.00
C ALA A 73 4.87 5.93 -0.19
N VAL A 74 5.04 4.60 -0.29
CA VAL A 74 6.15 3.91 0.38
C VAL A 74 7.51 4.50 -0.02
N LEU A 75 7.69 4.79 -1.32
CA LEU A 75 8.91 5.33 -1.91
C LEU A 75 9.07 6.85 -1.71
N GLY A 76 8.12 7.55 -1.08
CA GLY A 76 8.16 9.01 -0.93
C GLY A 76 8.00 9.80 -2.22
N ALA A 77 7.37 9.20 -3.22
CA ALA A 77 7.20 9.74 -4.57
C ALA A 77 5.74 10.17 -4.87
N THR A 78 4.95 10.41 -3.82
CA THR A 78 3.60 10.97 -3.87
C THR A 78 3.28 11.69 -2.56
N ASP A 79 2.16 12.39 -2.48
CA ASP A 79 1.75 13.18 -1.33
C ASP A 79 0.24 13.06 -1.04
N GLU A 80 -0.22 13.75 0.02
CA GLU A 80 -1.64 13.80 0.38
C GLU A 80 -2.51 14.40 -0.72
N ALA A 81 -2.00 15.37 -1.50
CA ALA A 81 -2.78 16.00 -2.55
C ALA A 81 -3.10 15.01 -3.67
N ALA A 82 -2.13 14.19 -4.09
CA ALA A 82 -2.33 13.12 -5.05
C ALA A 82 -3.29 12.02 -4.52
N ILE A 83 -3.16 11.64 -3.25
CA ILE A 83 -4.06 10.66 -2.61
C ILE A 83 -5.49 11.19 -2.56
N ALA A 84 -5.67 12.46 -2.17
CA ALA A 84 -6.98 13.10 -2.12
C ALA A 84 -7.60 13.27 -3.51
N ALA A 85 -6.79 13.58 -4.52
CA ALA A 85 -7.25 13.66 -5.91
C ALA A 85 -7.76 12.31 -6.41
N GLU A 86 -7.04 11.22 -6.16
CA GLU A 86 -7.50 9.88 -6.54
C GLU A 86 -8.76 9.47 -5.75
N LEU A 87 -8.84 9.81 -4.46
CA LEU A 87 -10.04 9.54 -3.64
C LEU A 87 -11.27 10.29 -4.15
N ALA A 88 -11.09 11.48 -4.73
CA ALA A 88 -12.18 12.21 -5.35
C ALA A 88 -12.67 11.54 -6.64
N LEU A 89 -11.78 10.84 -7.37
CA LEU A 89 -12.13 10.04 -8.55
C LEU A 89 -12.79 8.70 -8.16
N ASP A 90 -12.34 8.09 -7.06
CA ASP A 90 -12.88 6.85 -6.51
C ASP A 90 -13.39 7.02 -5.06
N PRO A 91 -14.60 7.57 -4.86
CA PRO A 91 -15.17 7.77 -3.53
C PRO A 91 -15.74 6.47 -2.90
N SER A 92 -15.47 5.30 -3.49
CA SER A 92 -16.00 4.01 -3.03
C SER A 92 -15.37 3.56 -1.70
N ALA A 93 -15.93 2.52 -1.08
CA ALA A 93 -15.32 1.92 0.11
C ALA A 93 -13.89 1.41 -0.15
N THR A 94 -13.67 0.79 -1.31
CA THR A 94 -12.33 0.37 -1.76
C THR A 94 -11.41 1.57 -1.92
N GLY A 95 -11.90 2.69 -2.44
CA GLY A 95 -11.14 3.93 -2.54
C GLY A 95 -10.76 4.51 -1.17
N GLN A 96 -11.67 4.49 -0.20
CA GLN A 96 -11.36 4.90 1.17
C GLN A 96 -10.29 4.01 1.82
N GLU A 97 -10.35 2.68 1.60
CA GLU A 97 -9.31 1.75 2.04
C GLU A 97 -7.96 2.03 1.33
N GLY A 98 -7.99 2.27 0.02
CA GLY A 98 -6.81 2.65 -0.77
C GLY A 98 -6.15 3.92 -0.22
N ALA A 99 -6.94 4.96 0.03
CA ALA A 99 -6.46 6.21 0.60
C ALA A 99 -5.90 6.04 2.02
N ALA A 100 -6.58 5.29 2.88
CA ALA A 100 -6.09 5.00 4.24
C ALA A 100 -4.73 4.28 4.21
N ARG A 101 -4.59 3.28 3.32
CA ARG A 101 -3.31 2.58 3.11
C ARG A 101 -2.22 3.53 2.61
N CYS A 102 -2.51 4.37 1.61
CA CYS A 102 -1.53 5.31 1.06
C CYS A 102 -1.07 6.33 2.11
N ARG A 103 -2.00 6.90 2.89
CA ARG A 103 -1.68 7.87 3.94
C ARG A 103 -0.77 7.27 5.00
N ALA A 104 -1.07 6.06 5.46
CA ALA A 104 -0.24 5.35 6.43
C ALA A 104 1.14 4.96 5.86
N ALA A 105 1.27 4.87 4.53
CA ALA A 105 2.50 4.55 3.83
C ALA A 105 3.40 5.77 3.55
N LEU A 106 2.92 7.00 3.72
CA LEU A 106 3.77 8.19 3.54
C LEU A 106 4.98 8.15 4.50
N PRO A 107 6.20 8.47 4.04
CA PRO A 107 7.45 8.27 4.79
C PRO A 107 7.77 9.48 5.66
N THR A 108 6.80 9.97 6.44
CA THR A 108 6.99 11.09 7.35
C THR A 108 6.65 10.69 8.79
N GLU A 109 7.32 11.31 9.77
CA GLU A 109 7.03 11.06 11.19
C GLU A 109 5.58 11.41 11.51
N GLU A 110 5.05 12.48 10.92
CA GLU A 110 3.67 12.92 11.09
C GLU A 110 2.67 11.88 10.58
N ALA A 111 2.91 11.30 9.40
CA ALA A 111 2.04 10.27 8.84
C ALA A 111 2.03 9.01 9.71
N LYS A 112 3.20 8.60 10.22
CA LYS A 112 3.29 7.45 11.15
C LYS A 112 2.60 7.76 12.48
N ALA A 113 2.80 8.94 13.05
CA ALA A 113 2.12 9.33 14.29
C ALA A 113 0.59 9.32 14.12
N GLN A 114 0.08 9.90 13.03
CA GLN A 114 -1.36 9.93 12.73
C GLN A 114 -1.94 8.54 12.51
N ALA A 115 -1.27 7.69 11.73
CA ALA A 115 -1.72 6.32 11.46
C ALA A 115 -1.74 5.47 12.74
N TRP A 116 -0.70 5.60 13.59
CA TRP A 116 -0.65 4.89 14.87
C TRP A 116 -1.78 5.32 15.81
N GLU A 117 -1.97 6.63 15.97
CA GLU A 117 -3.02 7.19 16.81
C GLU A 117 -4.41 6.75 16.35
N ALA A 118 -4.66 6.76 15.04
CA ALA A 118 -5.92 6.30 14.46
C ALA A 118 -6.18 4.80 14.70
N MET A 119 -5.14 3.96 14.68
CA MET A 119 -5.26 2.52 14.88
C MET A 119 -5.43 2.13 16.36
N PHE A 120 -4.59 2.69 17.25
CA PHE A 120 -4.44 2.17 18.62
C PHE A 120 -5.11 3.03 19.68
N THR A 121 -5.22 4.33 19.47
CA THR A 121 -5.83 5.25 20.44
C THR A 121 -7.27 5.60 20.09
N GLY A 122 -7.55 5.77 18.79
CA GLY A 122 -8.89 6.08 18.29
C GLY A 122 -9.81 4.86 18.16
N ASP A 123 -11.12 5.13 18.06
CA ASP A 123 -12.16 4.13 17.80
C ASP A 123 -12.97 4.40 16.52
N ALA A 124 -12.56 5.42 15.74
CA ALA A 124 -13.29 5.90 14.57
C ALA A 124 -13.15 4.99 13.33
N LEU A 125 -12.06 4.23 13.23
CA LEU A 125 -11.83 3.35 12.07
C LEU A 125 -12.80 2.16 12.11
N SER A 126 -13.38 1.85 10.94
CA SER A 126 -13.97 0.53 10.71
C SER A 126 -12.89 -0.55 10.69
N ASN A 127 -13.25 -1.82 10.82
CA ASN A 127 -12.28 -2.92 10.76
C ASN A 127 -11.53 -2.97 9.40
N TYR A 128 -12.20 -2.58 8.31
CA TYR A 128 -11.61 -2.48 6.98
C TYR A 128 -10.58 -1.34 6.90
N LEU A 129 -10.92 -0.15 7.39
CA LEU A 129 -10.00 0.99 7.41
C LEU A 129 -8.82 0.77 8.36
N PHE A 130 -9.04 0.10 9.50
CA PHE A 130 -7.95 -0.33 10.38
C PHE A 130 -6.99 -1.25 9.64
N THR A 131 -7.50 -2.28 8.97
CA THR A 131 -6.68 -3.24 8.21
C THR A 131 -5.89 -2.54 7.10
N ALA A 132 -6.54 -1.65 6.34
CA ALA A 132 -5.88 -0.90 5.28
C ALA A 132 -4.78 0.04 5.82
N THR A 133 -5.04 0.72 6.94
CA THR A 133 -4.06 1.57 7.63
C THR A 133 -2.86 0.75 8.11
N ALA A 134 -3.11 -0.41 8.72
CA ALA A 134 -2.07 -1.32 9.20
C ALA A 134 -1.17 -1.83 8.06
N GLN A 135 -1.76 -2.22 6.93
CA GLN A 135 -1.04 -2.62 5.72
C GLN A 135 -0.16 -1.50 5.12
N GLY A 136 -0.52 -0.24 5.34
CA GLY A 136 0.28 0.91 4.91
C GLY A 136 1.40 1.27 5.88
N PHE A 137 1.23 0.96 7.17
CA PHE A 137 2.11 1.45 8.24
C PHE A 137 3.51 0.82 8.23
N TRP A 138 3.59 -0.51 8.24
CA TRP A 138 4.85 -1.25 8.39
C TRP A 138 5.54 -1.48 7.05
N GLN A 139 6.39 -0.53 6.65
CA GLN A 139 7.14 -0.62 5.39
C GLN A 139 8.63 -0.90 5.66
N PRO A 140 9.22 -1.95 5.06
CA PRO A 140 10.64 -2.26 5.24
C PRO A 140 11.58 -1.11 4.90
N GLU A 141 11.27 -0.34 3.85
CA GLU A 141 12.02 0.84 3.40
C GLU A 141 12.02 1.98 4.43
N GLN A 142 11.09 1.94 5.39
CA GLN A 142 10.86 3.00 6.39
C GLN A 142 11.19 2.52 7.80
N THR A 143 12.07 1.51 7.92
CA THR A 143 12.45 0.87 9.20
C THR A 143 12.80 1.89 10.28
N ASP A 144 13.53 2.96 9.96
CA ASP A 144 13.95 3.94 10.96
C ASP A 144 12.80 4.77 11.52
N LEU A 145 11.77 5.08 10.71
CA LEU A 145 10.56 5.78 11.16
C LEU A 145 9.72 4.89 12.08
N VAL A 146 9.58 3.61 11.73
CA VAL A 146 8.66 2.70 12.44
C VAL A 146 9.29 2.00 13.66
N ARG A 147 10.62 2.05 13.80
CA ARG A 147 11.37 1.36 14.88
C ARG A 147 10.85 1.69 16.27
N GLN A 148 10.49 2.95 16.52
CA GLN A 148 10.00 3.41 17.83
C GLN A 148 8.65 2.79 18.24
N TYR A 149 7.88 2.27 17.28
CA TYR A 149 6.56 1.71 17.53
C TYR A 149 6.58 0.21 17.85
N VAL A 150 7.68 -0.49 17.55
CA VAL A 150 7.86 -1.91 17.85
C VAL A 150 7.63 -2.24 19.33
N PRO A 151 8.27 -1.56 20.31
CA PRO A 151 7.98 -1.83 21.72
C PRO A 151 6.56 -1.42 22.13
N ARG A 152 6.01 -0.36 21.53
CA ARG A 152 4.66 0.14 21.83
C ARG A 152 3.57 -0.84 21.39
N TYR A 153 3.77 -1.54 20.28
CA TYR A 153 2.81 -2.47 19.72
C TYR A 153 2.26 -3.47 20.76
N TYR A 154 3.13 -4.04 21.58
CA TYR A 154 2.74 -5.06 22.55
C TYR A 154 1.82 -4.54 23.66
N GLU A 155 1.95 -3.27 24.04
CA GLU A 155 1.07 -2.62 25.01
C GLU A 155 -0.22 -2.14 24.33
N ASP A 156 -0.06 -1.38 23.23
CA ASP A 156 -1.14 -0.70 22.53
C ASP A 156 -2.12 -1.71 21.87
N ALA A 157 -1.63 -2.83 21.32
CA ALA A 157 -2.47 -3.86 20.71
C ALA A 157 -3.34 -4.60 21.75
N VAL A 158 -2.81 -4.83 22.96
CA VAL A 158 -3.57 -5.46 24.05
C VAL A 158 -4.66 -4.52 24.56
N ALA A 159 -4.33 -3.24 24.75
CA ALA A 159 -5.30 -2.22 25.13
C ALA A 159 -6.41 -2.07 24.07
N LEU A 160 -6.04 -2.04 22.78
CA LEU A 160 -6.98 -1.99 21.67
C LEU A 160 -7.90 -3.22 21.65
N ALA A 161 -7.35 -4.43 21.78
CA ALA A 161 -8.12 -5.67 21.80
C ALA A 161 -9.13 -5.71 22.96
N ALA A 162 -8.73 -5.25 24.14
CA ALA A 162 -9.62 -5.14 25.30
C ALA A 162 -10.77 -4.14 25.06
N ARG A 163 -10.48 -3.02 24.39
CA ARG A 163 -11.47 -1.95 24.12
C ARG A 163 -12.45 -2.30 23.00
N ARG A 164 -11.96 -2.92 21.91
CA ARG A 164 -12.70 -3.09 20.65
C ARG A 164 -13.03 -4.54 20.28
N GLY A 165 -12.60 -5.50 21.09
CA GLY A 165 -13.03 -6.89 21.01
C GLY A 165 -12.26 -7.77 20.00
N PRO A 166 -12.70 -9.03 19.82
CA PRO A 166 -11.89 -10.07 19.18
C PRO A 166 -11.62 -9.85 17.69
N ALA A 167 -12.56 -9.24 16.96
CA ALA A 167 -12.38 -9.00 15.53
C ALA A 167 -11.24 -8.02 15.24
N ILE A 168 -11.09 -6.96 16.06
CA ILE A 168 -9.95 -6.05 15.91
C ILE A 168 -8.66 -6.71 16.42
N ALA A 169 -8.74 -7.56 17.44
CA ALA A 169 -7.58 -8.25 17.98
C ALA A 169 -6.95 -9.17 16.92
N GLU A 170 -7.78 -9.90 16.16
CA GLU A 170 -7.34 -10.69 15.02
C GLU A 170 -6.72 -9.81 13.93
N ALA A 171 -7.37 -8.69 13.58
CA ALA A 171 -6.85 -7.78 12.57
C ALA A 171 -5.50 -7.16 12.97
N ALA A 172 -5.35 -6.74 14.23
CA ALA A 172 -4.11 -6.20 14.77
C ALA A 172 -2.99 -7.25 14.71
N GLY A 173 -3.25 -8.46 15.20
CA GLY A 173 -2.29 -9.56 15.17
C GLY A 173 -1.89 -10.04 13.78
N ARG A 174 -2.75 -9.85 12.77
CA ARG A 174 -2.51 -10.31 11.40
C ARG A 174 -1.87 -9.25 10.49
N TRP A 175 -2.19 -7.98 10.70
CA TRP A 175 -1.86 -6.90 9.77
C TRP A 175 -1.07 -5.76 10.38
N ALA A 176 -1.10 -5.60 11.70
CA ALA A 176 -0.49 -4.45 12.38
C ALA A 176 0.84 -4.79 13.08
N PHE A 177 1.49 -5.90 12.71
CA PHE A 177 2.87 -6.23 13.09
C PHE A 177 3.46 -7.32 12.18
#